data_AF-A0AAV7NNS9-F1
#
_entry.id   AF-A0AAV7NNS9-F1
#
_cell.length_a   1.000
_cell.length_b   1.000
_cell.length_c   1.000
_cell.angle_alpha   90.00
_cell.angle_beta   90.00
_cell.angle_gamma   90.00
#
_symmetry.space_group_name_H-M   'P 1'
#
loop_
_entity.id
_entity.type
_entity.pdbx_description
1 polymer ?
#
loop_
_entity_poly.entity_id
_entity_poly.type
_entity_poly.pdbx_seq_one_letter_code
_entity_poly.pdbx_strand_id
1 'polypeptide(L)'
;MAEEEQQAPRKVGFSAAAAGHTNGLTKGSGGALAAAKAAVSGGSRKLIIKNFKAQPKIPDNYAQDTWQKLHEAVSAIESSTSINYDLEELYQAVENLCSYKVSSTLYKQLRQVCEEHVKSQIVQFREYPFNLRRDTYSCH
;
A
#
# COMPACT_ATOMS: atom_id res chain seq x y z
N MET A 1 52.04 14.49 -33.08
CA MET A 1 50.89 15.40 -32.88
C MET A 1 50.03 14.73 -31.83
N ALA A 2 50.30 15.01 -30.55
CA ALA A 2 49.70 16.12 -29.78
C ALA A 2 48.31 15.69 -29.26
N GLU A 3 47.88 15.81 -28.01
CA GLU A 3 48.44 16.32 -26.73
C GLU A 3 47.61 15.66 -25.59
N GLU A 4 48.24 15.56 -24.42
CA GLU A 4 47.74 15.67 -23.03
C GLU A 4 46.26 16.17 -22.86
N GLU A 5 45.41 15.64 -21.97
CA GLU A 5 45.44 15.97 -20.53
C GLU A 5 44.61 15.02 -19.63
N GLN A 6 45.02 15.01 -18.37
CA GLN A 6 44.75 14.14 -17.25
C GLN A 6 43.81 14.85 -16.24
N GLN A 7 42.73 14.22 -15.76
CA GLN A 7 42.14 14.68 -14.47
C GLN A 7 41.31 13.65 -13.66
N ALA A 8 41.96 13.21 -12.58
CA ALA A 8 41.56 12.94 -11.20
C ALA A 8 40.08 12.67 -10.79
N PRO A 9 39.87 11.77 -9.80
CA PRO A 9 38.55 11.46 -9.25
C PRO A 9 37.96 12.65 -8.47
N ARG A 10 36.78 13.13 -8.88
CA ARG A 10 36.05 14.16 -8.13
C ARG A 10 35.36 13.55 -6.92
N LYS A 11 35.99 13.70 -5.75
CA LYS A 11 35.34 13.57 -4.44
C LYS A 11 34.31 14.70 -4.31
N VAL A 12 33.03 14.34 -4.18
CA VAL A 12 32.00 15.28 -3.75
C VAL A 12 32.11 15.46 -2.24
N GLY A 13 32.51 16.67 -1.84
CA GLY A 13 32.48 17.14 -0.47
C GLY A 13 31.09 17.66 -0.14
N PHE A 14 30.48 17.13 0.92
CA PHE A 14 29.36 17.79 1.58
C PHE A 14 29.93 18.61 2.74
N SER A 15 30.21 19.89 2.48
CA SER A 15 30.48 20.85 3.54
C SER A 15 29.16 21.42 4.08
N ALA A 16 29.05 21.28 5.40
CA ALA A 16 28.25 22.02 6.35
C ALA A 16 27.55 23.31 5.86
N ALA A 17 26.25 23.37 6.13
CA ALA A 17 25.59 24.60 6.56
C ALA A 17 24.86 24.30 7.87
N ALA A 18 25.35 24.96 8.92
CA ALA A 18 24.73 25.01 10.23
C ALA A 18 23.46 25.87 10.17
N ALA A 19 22.36 25.35 10.71
CA ALA A 19 21.28 26.15 11.26
C ALA A 19 20.83 25.45 12.54
N GLY A 20 21.33 25.97 13.67
CA GLY A 20 20.96 25.51 14.99
C GLY A 20 19.53 25.90 15.30
N HIS A 21 18.75 24.90 15.72
CA HIS A 21 17.53 25.12 16.49
C HIS A 21 17.80 24.58 17.89
N THR A 22 18.31 25.47 18.74
CA THR A 22 18.55 25.20 20.15
C THR A 22 17.21 25.20 20.88
N ASN A 23 16.87 24.12 21.58
CA ASN A 23 16.01 24.20 22.75
C ASN A 23 16.45 23.14 23.78
N GLY A 24 17.71 23.29 24.21
CA GLY A 24 18.29 22.55 25.31
C GLY A 24 18.32 23.45 26.54
N LEU A 25 17.50 23.10 27.53
CA LEU A 25 17.39 23.72 28.84
C LEU A 25 18.76 23.76 29.53
N THR A 26 19.37 24.96 29.60
CA THR A 26 20.56 25.19 30.41
C THR A 26 20.15 25.41 31.87
N LYS A 27 20.44 24.44 32.73
CA LYS A 27 20.68 24.73 34.14
C LYS A 27 21.87 23.91 34.61
N GLY A 28 23.01 24.59 34.66
CA GLY A 28 24.20 24.08 35.33
C GLY A 28 23.97 24.11 36.84
N SER A 29 24.31 23.00 37.48
CA SER A 29 24.94 22.97 38.79
C SER A 29 25.66 21.62 38.89
N GLY A 30 26.98 21.68 39.00
CA GLY A 30 27.86 20.52 38.97
C GLY A 30 27.61 19.52 40.10
N GLY A 31 27.81 18.25 39.77
CA GLY A 31 27.89 17.13 40.68
C GLY A 31 28.60 15.99 39.96
N ALA A 32 29.70 15.53 40.54
CA ALA A 32 30.75 14.74 39.93
C ALA A 32 30.36 13.33 39.42
N LEU A 33 31.20 12.87 38.49
CA LEU A 33 31.48 11.52 38.01
C LEU A 33 30.83 10.32 38.74
N ALA A 34 30.15 9.48 37.96
CA ALA A 34 30.23 8.04 38.15
C ALA A 34 30.18 7.35 36.78
N ALA A 35 31.36 6.99 36.27
CA ALA A 35 31.48 6.00 35.22
C ALA A 35 31.05 4.64 35.79
N ALA A 36 29.83 4.21 35.48
CA ALA A 36 29.39 2.84 35.70
C ALA A 36 29.20 2.17 34.34
N LYS A 37 30.29 1.55 33.88
CA LYS A 37 30.27 0.50 32.87
C LYS A 37 29.43 -0.65 33.41
N ALA A 38 28.23 -0.85 32.89
CA ALA A 38 27.44 -2.06 33.14
C ALA A 38 26.84 -2.59 31.84
N ALA A 39 27.47 -3.66 31.38
CA ALA A 39 26.91 -4.81 30.70
C ALA A 39 26.03 -4.58 29.46
N VAL A 40 26.56 -5.08 28.35
CA VAL A 40 25.73 -5.67 27.29
C VAL A 40 24.72 -6.61 27.95
N SER A 41 23.43 -6.31 27.80
CA SER A 41 22.37 -7.29 28.00
C SER A 41 21.50 -7.23 26.75
N GLY A 42 21.77 -8.16 25.85
CA GLY A 42 21.03 -8.38 24.61
C GLY A 42 19.63 -8.90 24.91
N GLY A 43 18.75 -8.03 25.37
CA GLY A 43 17.34 -8.30 25.56
C GLY A 43 16.52 -7.06 25.20
N SER A 44 15.64 -7.22 24.22
CA SER A 44 14.68 -6.18 23.81
C SER A 44 13.83 -5.76 25.01
N ARG A 45 14.03 -4.53 25.50
CA ARG A 45 13.24 -3.96 26.60
C ARG A 45 11.83 -3.64 26.10
N LYS A 46 10.84 -4.43 26.53
CA LYS A 46 9.42 -4.28 26.18
C LYS A 46 8.89 -2.94 26.70
N LEU A 47 8.44 -2.08 25.80
CA LEU A 47 7.75 -0.83 26.14
C LEU A 47 6.30 -1.13 26.51
N ILE A 48 5.82 -0.56 27.62
CA ILE A 48 4.46 -0.71 28.13
C ILE A 48 3.79 0.66 28.11
N ILE A 49 2.73 0.82 27.34
CA ILE A 49 1.95 2.06 27.29
C ILE A 49 1.04 2.09 28.53
N LYS A 50 1.33 3.00 29.48
CA LYS A 50 0.46 3.26 30.65
C LYS A 50 -0.79 4.01 30.17
N ASN A 51 -1.98 3.54 30.59
CA ASN A 51 -3.30 3.98 30.11
C ASN A 51 -3.67 3.55 28.68
N PHE A 52 -3.29 2.34 28.25
CA PHE A 52 -3.84 1.74 27.03
C PHE A 52 -5.33 1.40 27.25
N LYS A 53 -6.21 2.37 27.02
CA LYS A 53 -7.63 2.08 26.83
C LYS A 53 -7.70 1.11 25.65
N ALA A 54 -8.42 0.00 25.82
CA ALA A 54 -8.48 -1.10 24.86
C ALA A 54 -8.57 -0.58 23.42
N GLN A 55 -7.90 -1.27 22.50
CA GLN A 55 -7.89 -0.91 21.08
C GLN A 55 -9.32 -0.56 20.65
N PRO A 56 -9.56 0.65 20.11
CA PRO A 56 -10.89 1.01 19.64
C PRO A 56 -11.32 -0.07 18.64
N LYS A 57 -12.37 -0.81 19.02
CA LYS A 57 -12.91 -1.84 18.14
C LYS A 57 -13.49 -1.12 16.95
N ILE A 58 -12.97 -1.45 15.77
CA ILE A 58 -13.57 -0.97 14.54
C ILE A 58 -15.03 -1.47 14.52
N PRO A 59 -16.00 -0.60 14.24
CA PRO A 59 -17.40 -1.00 14.13
C PRO A 59 -17.53 -2.09 13.07
N ASP A 60 -18.35 -3.11 13.35
CA ASP A 60 -18.49 -4.30 12.50
C ASP A 60 -18.87 -3.97 11.04
N ASN A 61 -19.49 -2.81 10.80
CA ASN A 61 -19.88 -2.34 9.46
C ASN A 61 -18.69 -1.95 8.56
N TYR A 62 -17.54 -1.60 9.13
CA TYR A 62 -16.38 -1.12 8.37
C TYR A 62 -15.87 -2.14 7.36
N ALA A 63 -15.87 -3.43 7.72
CA ALA A 63 -15.40 -4.48 6.83
C ALA A 63 -16.29 -4.59 5.57
N GLN A 64 -17.60 -4.46 5.75
CA GLN A 64 -18.57 -4.53 4.66
C GLN A 64 -18.48 -3.29 3.75
N ASP A 65 -18.40 -2.08 4.34
CA ASP A 65 -18.31 -0.83 3.56
C ASP A 65 -17.00 -0.79 2.75
N THR A 66 -15.89 -1.21 3.36
CA THR A 66 -14.58 -1.28 2.70
C THR A 66 -14.59 -2.31 1.58
N TRP A 67 -15.23 -3.46 1.80
CA TRP A 67 -15.42 -4.47 0.76
C TRP A 67 -16.29 -3.94 -0.40
N GLN A 68 -17.37 -3.22 -0.11
CA GLN A 68 -18.25 -2.67 -1.13
C GLN A 68 -17.51 -1.72 -2.06
N LYS A 69 -16.64 -0.87 -1.50
CA LYS A 69 -15.76 0.03 -2.27
C LYS A 69 -14.80 -0.75 -3.18
N LEU A 70 -14.18 -1.81 -2.67
CA LEU A 70 -13.31 -2.70 -3.44
C LEU A 70 -14.07 -3.40 -4.57
N HIS A 71 -15.27 -3.92 -4.29
CA HIS A 71 -16.12 -4.56 -5.26
C HIS A 71 -16.52 -3.61 -6.40
N GLU A 72 -16.90 -2.38 -6.07
CA GLU A 72 -17.24 -1.35 -7.06
C GLU A 72 -16.05 -1.02 -7.96
N ALA A 73 -14.85 -0.91 -7.39
CA ALA A 73 -13.63 -0.72 -8.18
C ALA A 73 -13.34 -1.91 -9.11
N VAL A 74 -13.51 -3.15 -8.64
CA VAL A 74 -13.35 -4.36 -9.47
C VAL A 74 -14.39 -4.39 -10.60
N SER A 75 -15.64 -4.09 -10.29
CA SER A 75 -16.73 -4.05 -11.28
C SER A 75 -16.51 -2.97 -12.35
N ALA A 76 -15.97 -1.81 -11.96
CA ALA A 76 -15.58 -0.75 -12.89
C ALA A 76 -14.47 -1.24 -13.85
N ILE A 77 -13.44 -1.92 -13.33
CA ILE A 77 -12.36 -2.50 -14.15
C ILE A 77 -12.92 -3.54 -15.13
N GLU A 78 -13.73 -4.47 -14.62
CA GLU A 78 -14.38 -5.52 -15.41
C GLU A 78 -15.25 -4.96 -16.53
N SER A 79 -15.92 -3.84 -16.29
CA SER A 79 -16.76 -3.13 -17.26
C SER A 79 -15.97 -2.13 -18.12
N SER A 80 -14.64 -2.09 -18.00
CA SER A 80 -13.77 -1.11 -18.66
C SER A 80 -14.22 0.35 -18.44
N THR A 81 -14.76 0.63 -17.26
CA THR A 81 -15.25 1.95 -16.82
C THR A 81 -14.23 2.60 -15.89
N SER A 82 -14.17 3.94 -15.86
CA SER A 82 -13.25 4.66 -14.99
C SER A 82 -13.54 4.43 -13.51
N ILE A 83 -12.49 4.19 -12.73
CA ILE A 83 -12.56 4.04 -11.27
C ILE A 83 -12.61 5.43 -10.63
N ASN A 84 -13.58 5.68 -9.74
CA ASN A 84 -13.74 6.95 -9.03
C ASN A 84 -12.91 7.04 -7.73
N TYR A 85 -12.04 6.07 -7.49
CA TYR A 85 -11.22 5.94 -6.28
C TYR A 85 -9.74 5.97 -6.63
N ASP A 86 -8.95 6.56 -5.75
CA ASP A 86 -7.50 6.55 -5.88
C ASP A 86 -6.92 5.16 -5.57
N LEU A 87 -5.84 4.79 -6.25
CA LEU A 87 -5.23 3.48 -6.11
C LEU A 87 -4.64 3.29 -4.71
N GLU A 88 -4.02 4.32 -4.14
CA GLU A 88 -3.43 4.25 -2.79
C GLU A 88 -4.51 3.96 -1.74
N GLU A 89 -5.69 4.58 -1.89
CA GLU A 89 -6.83 4.35 -1.01
C GLU A 89 -7.35 2.91 -1.12
N LEU A 90 -7.36 2.33 -2.33
CA LEU A 90 -7.73 0.93 -2.53
C LEU A 90 -6.70 -0.05 -1.94
N TYR A 91 -5.41 0.25 -2.05
CA TYR A 91 -4.35 -0.55 -1.41
C TYR A 91 -4.49 -0.55 0.10
N GLN A 92 -4.71 0.62 0.70
CA GLN A 92 -4.88 0.76 2.14
C GLN A 92 -6.14 0.06 2.65
N ALA A 93 -7.25 0.12 1.90
CA ALA A 93 -8.47 -0.62 2.18
C ALA A 93 -8.23 -2.13 2.29
N VAL A 94 -7.46 -2.71 1.36
CA VAL A 94 -7.09 -4.13 1.38
C VAL A 94 -6.18 -4.46 2.57
N GLU A 95 -5.19 -3.61 2.87
CA GLU A 95 -4.28 -3.80 4.00
C GLU A 95 -5.04 -3.80 5.34
N ASN A 96 -5.98 -2.88 5.50
CA ASN A 96 -6.83 -2.80 6.68
C ASN A 96 -7.67 -4.07 6.82
N LEU A 97 -8.36 -4.52 5.77
CA LEU A 97 -9.15 -5.76 5.80
C LEU A 97 -8.31 -7.00 6.16
N CYS A 98 -7.09 -7.09 5.64
CA CYS A 98 -6.17 -8.19 5.95
C CYS A 98 -5.70 -8.14 7.42
N SER A 99 -5.45 -6.95 7.95
CA SER A 99 -5.04 -6.73 9.34
C SER A 99 -6.11 -7.19 10.34
N TYR A 100 -7.39 -7.06 9.98
CA TYR A 100 -8.53 -7.53 10.79
C TYR A 100 -8.90 -9.01 10.59
N LYS A 101 -8.01 -9.83 10.02
CA LYS A 101 -8.24 -11.28 9.80
C LYS A 101 -9.41 -11.61 8.86
N VAL A 102 -9.84 -10.65 8.03
CA VAL A 102 -10.88 -10.85 7.00
C VAL A 102 -10.30 -11.38 5.68
N SER A 103 -8.97 -11.57 5.61
CA SER A 103 -8.24 -11.98 4.40
C SER A 103 -8.76 -13.25 3.73
N SER A 104 -9.13 -14.28 4.51
CA SER A 104 -9.67 -15.53 3.95
C SER A 104 -11.01 -15.34 3.25
N THR A 105 -11.85 -14.46 3.80
CA THR A 105 -13.16 -14.13 3.22
C THR A 105 -12.99 -13.23 2.01
N LEU A 106 -12.11 -12.23 2.12
CA LEU A 106 -11.76 -11.31 1.03
C LEU A 106 -11.35 -12.06 -0.24
N TYR A 107 -10.47 -13.06 -0.11
CA TYR A 107 -10.04 -13.87 -1.26
C TYR A 107 -11.20 -14.63 -1.91
N LYS A 108 -12.05 -15.27 -1.09
CA LYS A 108 -13.21 -16.03 -1.60
C LYS A 108 -14.18 -15.12 -2.34
N GLN A 109 -14.44 -13.93 -1.80
CA GLN A 109 -15.33 -12.97 -2.42
C GLN A 109 -14.75 -12.43 -3.74
N LEU A 110 -13.47 -12.03 -3.77
CA LEU A 110 -12.80 -11.62 -5.02
C LEU A 110 -12.86 -12.70 -6.09
N ARG A 111 -12.55 -13.95 -5.71
CA ARG A 111 -12.62 -15.09 -6.64
C ARG A 111 -14.03 -15.28 -7.19
N GLN A 112 -15.05 -15.15 -6.34
CA GLN A 112 -16.45 -15.29 -6.75
C GLN A 112 -16.85 -14.20 -7.75
N VAL A 113 -16.51 -12.94 -7.48
CA VAL A 113 -16.82 -11.80 -8.38
C VAL A 113 -16.23 -12.04 -9.77
N CYS A 114 -14.93 -12.39 -9.85
CA CYS A 114 -14.30 -12.67 -11.13
C CYS A 114 -14.90 -13.91 -11.83
N GLU A 115 -15.23 -14.96 -11.09
CA GLU A 115 -15.84 -16.17 -11.66
C GLU A 115 -17.23 -15.88 -12.25
N GLU A 116 -18.02 -15.05 -11.56
CA GLU A 116 -19.34 -14.61 -12.01
C GLU A 116 -19.25 -13.69 -13.23
N HIS A 117 -18.28 -12.77 -13.26
CA HIS A 117 -18.01 -11.93 -14.41
C HIS A 117 -17.67 -12.76 -15.65
N VAL A 118 -16.74 -13.71 -15.53
CA VAL A 118 -16.34 -14.59 -16.64
C VAL A 118 -17.52 -15.45 -17.13
N LYS A 119 -18.31 -16.03 -16.22
CA LYS A 119 -19.52 -16.79 -16.59
C LYS A 119 -20.53 -15.94 -17.35
N SER A 120 -20.75 -14.70 -16.91
CA SER A 120 -21.68 -13.76 -17.57
C SER A 120 -21.20 -13.38 -18.96
N GLN A 121 -19.90 -13.15 -19.13
CA GLN A 121 -19.29 -12.87 -20.45
C GLN A 121 -19.45 -14.04 -21.43
N ILE A 122 -19.39 -15.29 -20.95
CA ILE A 122 -19.58 -16.49 -21.80
C ILE A 122 -21.00 -16.55 -22.39
N VAL A 123 -22.03 -16.12 -21.65
CA VAL A 123 -23.41 -16.11 -22.14
C VAL A 123 -23.55 -15.24 -23.38
N GLN A 124 -22.91 -14.06 -23.40
CA GLN A 124 -22.88 -13.20 -24.60
C GLN A 124 -22.33 -13.95 -25.82
N PHE A 125 -21.24 -14.69 -25.67
CA PHE A 125 -20.66 -15.45 -26.78
C PHE A 125 -21.49 -16.68 -27.19
N ARG A 126 -22.23 -17.27 -26.24
CA ARG A 126 -23.06 -18.45 -26.50
C ARG A 126 -24.38 -18.11 -27.21
N GLU A 127 -24.96 -16.95 -26.94
CA GLU A 127 -26.23 -16.52 -27.52
C GLU A 127 -26.09 -15.66 -28.78
N TYR A 128 -24.89 -15.53 -29.35
CA TYR A 128 -24.76 -14.96 -30.69
C TYR A 128 -25.37 -15.90 -31.74
N PRO A 129 -26.38 -15.47 -32.51
CA PRO A 129 -26.77 -16.19 -33.72
C PRO A 129 -25.59 -16.09 -34.69
N PHE A 130 -25.06 -17.23 -35.12
CA PHE A 130 -24.02 -17.36 -36.15
C PHE A 130 -24.49 -16.86 -37.55
N ASN A 131 -25.50 -16.00 -37.63
CA ASN A 131 -26.24 -15.67 -38.85
C ASN A 131 -25.87 -14.32 -39.49
N LEU A 132 -24.93 -13.54 -38.96
CA LEU A 132 -24.52 -12.27 -39.59
C LEU A 132 -23.22 -12.32 -40.41
N ARG A 133 -22.80 -13.53 -40.84
CA ARG A 133 -21.67 -13.67 -41.78
C ARG A 133 -21.93 -14.62 -42.95
N ARG A 134 -23.19 -14.83 -43.35
CA ARG A 134 -23.54 -15.48 -44.62
C ARG A 134 -24.23 -14.59 -45.65
N ASP A 135 -24.70 -13.39 -45.29
CA ASP A 135 -25.57 -12.62 -46.19
C ASP A 135 -24.88 -11.49 -46.98
N THR A 136 -23.55 -11.47 -47.10
CA THR A 136 -22.85 -10.49 -47.96
C THR A 136 -21.92 -11.13 -48.99
N TYR A 137 -22.33 -12.27 -49.56
CA TYR A 137 -21.76 -12.77 -50.83
C TYR A 137 -22.89 -13.32 -51.72
N SER A 138 -23.85 -12.46 -52.09
CA SER A 138 -24.67 -12.68 -53.28
C SER A 138 -24.24 -11.64 -54.31
N CYS A 139 -23.27 -12.01 -55.15
CA CYS A 139 -23.00 -11.28 -56.38
C CYS A 139 -24.27 -11.28 -57.23
N HIS A 140 -24.68 -10.08 -57.66
CA HIS A 140 -25.57 -9.90 -58.79
C HIS A 140 -24.99 -8.81 -59.70
#